data_AF-A0A8H6FWC2-F1
#
_entry.id   AF-A0A8H6FWC2-F1
#
_cell.length_a   1.000
_cell.length_b   1.000
_cell.length_c   1.000
_cell.angle_alpha   90.00
_cell.angle_beta   90.00
_cell.angle_gamma   90.00
#
_symmetry.space_group_name_H-M   'P 1'
#
loop_
_entity.id
_entity.type
_entity.pdbx_description
1 polymer ?
#
loop_
_entity_poly.entity_id
_entity_poly.type
_entity_poly.pdbx_seq_one_letter_code
_entity_poly.pdbx_strand_id
1 'polypeptide(L)'
;MAIPSFLKYAFVWILPLVSACTWLAMLLAMLIIWELEGHPHYASMSANQHIAYISDIGAQGLKPLFIAGCCVTTVFLDLSFASERWLRHTGRLAKNLGVAEKVLSGLSIIFAIAGTCGLILLSIFDTLHHPHLHDGFLLLFIAGYVISAIFICAEYQRLGVHFRQHRILRLSFWLKLIFIIVEVVFAIIFAATTFDGEQNVAAIFEWIIAFVFTFYVLTFFVDLLPAARSTQEHSNAELLRRKEAENGGAMMEDSGYTNGTTTNGVNGNAYAVGAAGHDGAGTGHYRPPAAQNF
;
A
#
# COMPACT_ATOMS: atom_id res chain seq x y z
N MET A 1 4.04 -24.54 -7.21
CA MET A 1 5.03 -23.61 -7.81
C MET A 1 5.08 -22.37 -6.93
N ALA A 2 6.15 -22.18 -6.16
CA ALA A 2 6.26 -21.02 -5.28
C ALA A 2 6.55 -19.78 -6.13
N ILE A 3 5.64 -18.80 -6.16
CA ILE A 3 5.89 -17.50 -6.81
C ILE A 3 7.16 -16.92 -6.16
N PRO A 4 8.19 -16.53 -6.95
CA PRO A 4 9.41 -15.94 -6.42
C PRO A 4 9.08 -14.77 -5.50
N SER A 5 9.75 -14.66 -4.36
CA SER A 5 9.54 -13.60 -3.37
C SER A 5 9.56 -12.22 -4.03
N PHE A 6 10.44 -11.97 -4.99
CA PHE A 6 10.48 -10.73 -5.77
C PHE A 6 9.16 -10.39 -6.48
N LEU A 7 8.54 -11.36 -7.17
CA LEU A 7 7.26 -11.16 -7.85
C LEU A 7 6.12 -10.84 -6.87
N LYS A 8 6.16 -11.37 -5.63
CA LYS A 8 5.08 -11.17 -4.66
C LYS A 8 4.92 -9.73 -4.19
N TYR A 9 5.99 -8.93 -4.23
CA TYR A 9 5.99 -7.57 -3.65
C TYR A 9 6.27 -6.48 -4.69
N ALA A 10 6.80 -6.86 -5.87
CA ALA A 10 7.05 -5.94 -6.97
C ALA A 10 5.77 -5.41 -7.64
N PHE A 11 4.60 -6.00 -7.40
CA PHE A 11 3.32 -5.53 -7.98
C PHE A 11 2.44 -4.75 -7.00
N VAL A 12 2.71 -4.85 -5.70
CA VAL A 12 1.87 -4.24 -4.66
C VAL A 12 1.82 -2.72 -4.79
N TRP A 13 2.93 -2.08 -5.16
CA TRP A 13 2.99 -0.62 -5.33
C TRP A 13 2.20 -0.11 -6.54
N ILE A 14 1.90 -0.97 -7.52
CA ILE A 14 1.14 -0.60 -8.72
C ILE A 14 -0.37 -0.54 -8.45
N LEU A 15 -0.86 -1.25 -7.43
CA LEU A 15 -2.28 -1.35 -7.11
C LEU A 15 -2.98 0.02 -6.99
N PRO A 16 -2.51 0.98 -6.17
CA PRO A 16 -3.16 2.28 -6.05
C PRO A 16 -3.03 3.12 -7.33
N LEU A 17 -2.02 2.86 -8.16
CA LEU A 17 -1.86 3.56 -9.44
C LEU A 17 -2.91 3.10 -10.45
N VAL A 18 -3.18 1.79 -10.53
CA VAL A 18 -4.26 1.27 -11.38
C VAL A 18 -5.60 1.84 -10.94
N SER A 19 -5.87 1.84 -9.62
CA SER A 19 -7.09 2.41 -9.06
C SER A 19 -7.25 3.90 -9.44
N ALA A 20 -6.25 4.74 -9.14
CA ALA A 20 -6.31 6.17 -9.42
C ALA A 20 -6.41 6.49 -10.92
N CYS A 21 -5.62 5.80 -11.76
CA CYS A 21 -5.64 6.02 -13.21
C CYS A 21 -6.97 5.62 -13.83
N THR A 22 -7.56 4.50 -13.41
CA THR A 22 -8.88 4.08 -13.92
C THR A 22 -9.97 5.05 -13.50
N TRP A 23 -9.97 5.47 -12.23
CA TRP A 23 -10.92 6.47 -11.73
C TRP A 23 -10.82 7.77 -12.50
N LEU A 24 -9.61 8.33 -12.61
CA LEU A 24 -9.37 9.58 -13.32
C LEU A 24 -9.73 9.47 -14.80
N ALA A 25 -9.35 8.38 -15.48
CA ALA A 25 -9.66 8.18 -16.88
C ALA A 25 -11.17 8.09 -17.13
N MET A 26 -11.91 7.41 -16.25
CA MET A 26 -13.37 7.34 -16.30
C MET A 26 -14.00 8.73 -16.14
N LEU A 27 -13.58 9.49 -15.11
CA LEU A 27 -14.09 10.85 -14.88
C LEU A 27 -13.79 11.80 -16.05
N LEU A 28 -12.56 11.78 -16.55
CA LEU A 28 -12.17 12.59 -17.70
C LEU A 28 -12.95 12.19 -18.96
N ALA A 29 -13.15 10.90 -19.21
CA ALA A 29 -13.94 10.44 -20.35
C ALA A 29 -15.39 10.94 -20.27
N MET A 30 -16.02 10.82 -19.10
CA MET A 30 -17.38 11.33 -18.88
C MET A 30 -17.46 12.85 -19.06
N LEU A 31 -16.53 13.60 -18.47
CA LEU A 31 -16.51 15.06 -18.58
C LEU A 31 -16.27 15.51 -20.03
N ILE A 32 -15.31 14.91 -20.73
CA ILE A 32 -14.99 15.24 -22.12
C ILE A 32 -16.16 14.93 -23.04
N ILE A 33 -16.83 13.78 -22.86
CA ILE A 33 -17.98 13.42 -23.70
C ILE A 33 -19.14 14.39 -23.45
N TRP A 34 -19.44 14.72 -22.20
CA TRP A 34 -20.48 15.69 -21.87
C TRP A 34 -20.20 17.08 -22.48
N GLU A 35 -18.95 17.53 -22.45
CA GLU A 35 -18.52 18.78 -23.11
C GLU A 35 -18.64 18.71 -24.65
N LEU A 36 -18.22 17.61 -25.26
CA LEU A 36 -18.29 17.42 -26.71
C LEU A 36 -19.73 17.36 -27.23
N GLU A 37 -20.66 16.87 -26.42
CA GLU A 37 -22.10 16.85 -26.72
C GLU A 37 -22.79 18.20 -26.51
N GLY A 38 -22.09 19.21 -25.97
CA GLY A 38 -22.63 20.55 -25.76
C GLY A 38 -23.57 20.66 -24.56
N HIS A 39 -23.24 19.99 -23.46
CA HIS A 39 -23.98 20.05 -22.19
C HIS A 39 -25.44 19.58 -22.30
N PRO A 40 -25.71 18.35 -22.79
CA PRO A 40 -27.07 17.84 -22.91
C PRO A 40 -27.78 17.81 -21.54
N HIS A 41 -29.08 18.12 -21.57
CA HIS A 41 -29.94 18.00 -20.39
C HIS A 41 -30.49 16.58 -20.31
N TYR A 42 -30.03 15.80 -19.33
CA TYR A 42 -30.38 14.40 -19.17
C TYR A 42 -31.71 14.21 -18.43
N ALA A 43 -32.36 13.07 -18.63
CA ALA A 43 -33.65 12.76 -18.00
C ALA A 43 -33.59 12.62 -16.48
N SER A 44 -32.42 12.38 -15.90
CA SER A 44 -32.19 12.34 -14.45
C SER A 44 -31.97 13.73 -13.84
N MET A 45 -31.77 14.76 -14.67
CA MET A 45 -31.54 16.13 -14.20
C MET A 45 -32.85 16.81 -13.81
N SER A 46 -32.79 17.68 -12.82
CA SER A 46 -33.93 18.55 -12.48
C SER A 46 -34.09 19.66 -13.52
N ALA A 47 -35.31 20.18 -13.70
CA ALA A 47 -35.62 21.16 -14.76
C ALA A 47 -34.75 22.44 -14.78
N ASN A 48 -34.19 22.84 -13.63
CA ASN A 48 -33.34 24.05 -13.51
C ASN A 48 -31.84 23.72 -13.41
N GLN A 49 -31.46 22.45 -13.62
CA GLN A 49 -30.08 22.01 -13.59
C GLN A 49 -29.43 22.16 -14.96
N HIS A 50 -28.28 22.82 -14.98
CA HIS A 50 -27.49 23.14 -16.16
C HIS A 50 -26.15 22.39 -16.17
N ILE A 51 -25.66 22.01 -14.98
CA ILE A 51 -24.43 21.22 -14.80
C ILE A 51 -24.84 19.79 -14.45
N ALA A 52 -24.43 18.82 -15.26
CA ALA A 52 -24.74 17.42 -15.00
C ALA A 52 -23.88 16.88 -13.84
N TYR A 53 -24.51 16.13 -12.94
CA TYR A 53 -23.79 15.27 -12.01
C TYR A 53 -23.02 14.19 -12.78
N ILE A 54 -21.95 13.66 -12.19
CA ILE A 54 -21.27 12.46 -12.69
C ILE A 54 -22.29 11.32 -12.82
N SER A 55 -23.14 11.19 -11.80
CA SER A 55 -24.21 10.20 -11.75
C SER A 55 -25.26 10.39 -12.86
N ASP A 56 -25.55 11.63 -13.30
CA ASP A 56 -26.44 11.88 -14.44
C ASP A 56 -25.85 11.31 -15.73
N ILE A 57 -24.59 11.61 -16.01
CA ILE A 57 -23.88 11.09 -17.20
C ILE A 57 -23.76 9.56 -17.10
N GLY A 58 -23.45 9.07 -15.90
CA GLY A 58 -23.35 7.65 -15.57
C GLY A 58 -24.67 6.87 -15.63
N ALA A 59 -25.82 7.56 -15.71
CA ALA A 59 -27.13 6.92 -15.88
C ALA A 59 -27.52 6.71 -17.36
N GLN A 60 -26.74 7.28 -18.30
CA GLN A 60 -27.06 7.28 -19.73
C GLN A 60 -26.18 6.26 -20.50
N GLY A 61 -25.80 6.59 -21.74
CA GLY A 61 -24.97 5.72 -22.60
C GLY A 61 -23.61 5.34 -21.99
N LEU A 62 -23.09 6.12 -21.03
CA LEU A 62 -21.82 5.85 -20.35
C LEU A 62 -21.96 4.98 -19.09
N LYS A 63 -23.15 4.47 -18.78
CA LYS A 63 -23.37 3.57 -17.63
C LYS A 63 -22.43 2.36 -17.59
N PRO A 64 -22.15 1.63 -18.69
CA PRO A 64 -21.20 0.51 -18.66
C PRO A 64 -19.78 0.95 -18.29
N LEU A 65 -19.34 2.12 -18.78
CA LEU A 65 -18.06 2.71 -18.43
C LEU A 65 -18.00 3.06 -16.93
N PHE A 66 -19.09 3.64 -16.41
CA PHE A 66 -19.20 3.99 -14.99
C PHE A 66 -19.07 2.77 -14.08
N ILE A 67 -19.86 1.73 -14.35
CA ILE A 67 -19.85 0.49 -13.56
C ILE A 67 -18.48 -0.17 -13.61
N ALA A 68 -17.90 -0.31 -14.81
CA ALA A 68 -16.58 -0.94 -14.97
C ALA A 68 -15.48 -0.14 -14.25
N GLY A 69 -15.49 1.19 -14.38
CA GLY A 69 -14.54 2.07 -13.73
C GLY A 69 -14.66 2.05 -12.20
N CYS A 70 -15.88 2.09 -11.66
CA CYS A 70 -16.13 1.95 -10.22
C CYS A 70 -15.61 0.61 -9.69
N CYS A 71 -15.92 -0.51 -10.36
CA CYS A 71 -15.46 -1.84 -9.97
C CYS A 71 -13.92 -1.94 -9.95
N VAL A 72 -13.26 -1.54 -11.04
CA VAL A 72 -11.78 -1.61 -11.11
C VAL A 72 -11.14 -0.69 -10.07
N THR A 73 -11.62 0.55 -9.95
CA THR A 73 -11.10 1.52 -8.98
C THR A 73 -11.13 0.96 -7.56
N THR A 74 -12.29 0.52 -7.12
CA THR A 74 -12.53 0.11 -5.73
C THR A 74 -11.88 -1.22 -5.38
N VAL A 75 -11.88 -2.20 -6.28
CA VAL A 75 -11.18 -3.47 -6.06
C VAL A 75 -9.67 -3.24 -5.89
N PHE A 76 -9.06 -2.44 -6.76
CA PHE A 76 -7.63 -2.15 -6.65
C PHE A 76 -7.30 -1.27 -5.43
N LEU A 77 -8.22 -0.39 -5.05
CA LEU A 77 -8.10 0.38 -3.82
C LEU A 77 -8.13 -0.55 -2.61
N ASP A 78 -9.13 -1.42 -2.46
CA ASP A 78 -9.22 -2.38 -1.35
C ASP A 78 -8.03 -3.34 -1.29
N LEU A 79 -7.51 -3.76 -2.45
CA LEU A 79 -6.27 -4.53 -2.52
C LEU A 79 -5.07 -3.72 -2.01
N SER A 80 -5.04 -2.41 -2.18
CA SER A 80 -4.02 -1.52 -1.62
C SER A 80 -4.10 -1.48 -0.09
N PHE A 81 -5.32 -1.34 0.48
CA PHE A 81 -5.57 -1.44 1.92
C PHE A 81 -5.09 -2.80 2.48
N ALA A 82 -5.51 -3.91 1.85
CA ALA A 82 -5.15 -5.25 2.26
C ALA A 82 -3.64 -5.49 2.17
N SER A 83 -3.00 -4.97 1.12
CA SER A 83 -1.56 -5.09 0.91
C SER A 83 -0.75 -4.32 1.93
N GLU A 84 -1.18 -3.10 2.29
CA GLU A 84 -0.53 -2.32 3.34
C GLU A 84 -0.55 -3.08 4.67
N ARG A 85 -1.72 -3.62 5.04
CA ARG A 85 -1.87 -4.47 6.23
C ARG A 85 -0.97 -5.72 6.17
N TRP A 86 -0.96 -6.42 5.05
CA TRP A 86 -0.13 -7.61 4.88
C TRP A 86 1.38 -7.30 4.98
N LEU A 87 1.83 -6.18 4.40
CA LEU A 87 3.21 -5.72 4.48
C LEU A 87 3.61 -5.30 5.90
N ARG A 88 2.71 -4.69 6.67
CA ARG A 88 2.92 -4.40 8.10
C ARG A 88 2.98 -5.67 8.93
N HIS A 89 2.16 -6.67 8.62
CA HIS A 89 2.17 -7.96 9.32
C HIS A 89 3.44 -8.78 9.05
N THR A 90 3.95 -8.74 7.81
CA THR A 90 5.20 -9.42 7.42
C THR A 90 6.47 -8.68 7.84
N GLY A 91 6.34 -7.51 8.47
CA GLY A 91 7.47 -6.71 8.97
C GLY A 91 8.26 -5.96 7.89
N ARG A 92 7.69 -5.83 6.68
CA ARG A 92 8.29 -5.09 5.57
C ARG A 92 7.92 -3.60 5.57
N LEU A 93 6.85 -3.26 6.27
CA LEU A 93 6.52 -1.91 6.74
C LEU A 93 6.60 -1.86 8.27
N ALA A 94 6.58 -0.66 8.85
CA ALA A 94 6.59 -0.47 10.30
C ALA A 94 5.50 -1.33 10.96
N LYS A 95 5.96 -2.31 11.75
CA LYS A 95 5.12 -3.36 12.30
C LYS A 95 4.18 -2.77 13.35
N ASN A 96 2.94 -3.28 13.36
CA ASN A 96 1.98 -2.97 14.41
C ASN A 96 2.44 -3.64 15.72
N LEU A 97 2.71 -2.82 16.73
CA LEU A 97 3.22 -3.21 18.04
C LEU A 97 2.07 -3.57 18.99
N GLY A 98 0.88 -2.98 18.80
CA GLY A 98 -0.26 -3.12 19.72
C GLY A 98 -1.51 -3.81 19.14
N VAL A 99 -2.36 -4.35 20.02
CA VAL A 99 -3.68 -4.92 19.65
C VAL A 99 -4.60 -3.85 19.05
N ALA A 100 -4.55 -2.63 19.58
CA ALA A 100 -5.38 -1.54 19.08
C ALA A 100 -5.07 -1.16 17.62
N GLU A 101 -3.80 -1.17 17.20
CA GLU A 101 -3.42 -0.96 15.78
C GLU A 101 -3.94 -2.10 14.90
N LYS A 102 -3.97 -3.33 15.45
CA LYS A 102 -4.56 -4.47 14.74
C LYS A 102 -6.05 -4.30 14.52
N VAL A 103 -6.78 -3.81 15.52
CA VAL A 103 -8.22 -3.54 15.45
C VAL A 103 -8.53 -2.37 14.51
N LEU A 104 -7.82 -1.24 14.65
CA LEU A 104 -8.01 -0.05 13.80
C LEU A 104 -7.87 -0.39 12.31
N SER A 105 -6.81 -1.11 11.97
CA SER A 105 -6.58 -1.58 10.60
C SER A 105 -7.61 -2.60 10.11
N GLY A 106 -8.16 -3.43 11.01
CA GLY A 106 -9.25 -4.33 10.67
C GLY A 106 -10.54 -3.57 10.36
N LEU A 107 -10.87 -2.58 11.20
CA LEU A 107 -12.02 -1.71 11.00
C LEU A 107 -11.88 -0.89 9.72
N SER A 108 -10.69 -0.34 9.43
CA SER A 108 -10.49 0.41 8.18
C SER A 108 -10.78 -0.43 6.94
N ILE A 109 -10.35 -1.69 6.90
CA ILE A 109 -10.64 -2.59 5.78
C ILE A 109 -12.15 -2.89 5.68
N ILE A 110 -12.83 -3.15 6.80
CA ILE A 110 -14.28 -3.42 6.81
C ILE A 110 -15.06 -2.23 6.24
N PHE A 111 -14.73 -1.02 6.69
CA PHE A 111 -15.39 0.19 6.21
C PHE A 111 -15.01 0.55 4.76
N ALA A 112 -13.78 0.22 4.31
CA ALA A 112 -13.39 0.35 2.91
C ALA A 112 -14.23 -0.57 2.01
N ILE A 113 -14.42 -1.84 2.41
CA ILE A 113 -15.30 -2.78 1.69
C ILE A 113 -16.74 -2.27 1.66
N ALA A 114 -17.25 -1.70 2.75
CA ALA A 114 -18.58 -1.08 2.76
C ALA A 114 -18.66 0.09 1.76
N GLY A 115 -17.63 0.94 1.70
CA GLY A 115 -17.50 2.01 0.71
C GLY A 115 -17.45 1.49 -0.74
N THR A 116 -16.69 0.42 -0.98
CA THR A 116 -16.62 -0.30 -2.26
C THR A 116 -17.99 -0.81 -2.70
N CYS A 117 -18.71 -1.48 -1.79
CA CYS A 117 -20.07 -1.91 -2.05
C CYS A 117 -20.98 -0.72 -2.38
N GLY A 118 -20.88 0.38 -1.64
CA GLY A 118 -21.61 1.62 -1.94
C GLY A 118 -21.35 2.13 -3.37
N LEU A 119 -20.08 2.26 -3.76
CA LEU A 119 -19.72 2.82 -5.07
C LEU A 119 -20.10 1.91 -6.25
N ILE A 120 -19.97 0.59 -6.09
CA ILE A 120 -20.41 -0.36 -7.12
C ILE A 120 -21.94 -0.34 -7.21
N LEU A 121 -22.65 -0.40 -6.10
CA LEU A 121 -24.11 -0.45 -6.10
C LEU A 121 -24.73 0.86 -6.62
N LEU A 122 -24.20 2.03 -6.26
CA LEU A 122 -24.70 3.31 -6.82
C LEU A 122 -24.48 3.42 -8.33
N SER A 123 -23.43 2.77 -8.87
CA SER A 123 -23.20 2.76 -10.33
C SER A 123 -24.21 1.88 -11.08
N ILE A 124 -24.76 0.86 -10.41
CA ILE A 124 -25.77 -0.05 -10.97
C ILE A 124 -27.17 0.52 -10.80
N PHE A 125 -27.51 0.95 -9.58
CA PHE A 125 -28.75 1.61 -9.21
C PHE A 125 -28.60 3.12 -9.47
N ASP A 126 -28.75 3.48 -10.75
CA ASP A 126 -28.56 4.84 -11.24
C ASP A 126 -29.64 5.84 -10.78
N THR A 127 -29.37 7.13 -10.99
CA THR A 127 -30.26 8.24 -10.66
C THR A 127 -31.53 8.29 -11.51
N LEU A 128 -31.54 7.65 -12.68
CA LEU A 128 -32.68 7.67 -13.59
C LEU A 128 -33.79 6.69 -13.18
N HIS A 129 -33.41 5.46 -12.81
CA HIS A 129 -34.34 4.37 -12.53
C HIS A 129 -34.53 4.13 -11.02
N HIS A 130 -33.50 4.41 -10.21
CA HIS A 130 -33.50 4.08 -8.78
C HIS A 130 -32.91 5.19 -7.89
N PRO A 131 -33.38 6.46 -7.99
CA PRO A 131 -32.76 7.61 -7.31
C PRO A 131 -32.62 7.45 -5.80
N HIS A 132 -33.65 6.93 -5.11
CA HIS A 132 -33.57 6.72 -3.66
C HIS A 132 -32.54 5.66 -3.24
N LEU A 133 -32.34 4.62 -4.06
CA LEU A 133 -31.30 3.62 -3.80
C LEU A 133 -29.92 4.22 -4.09
N HIS A 134 -29.81 4.98 -5.19
CA HIS A 134 -28.60 5.69 -5.56
C HIS A 134 -28.09 6.57 -4.40
N ASP A 135 -28.95 7.42 -3.84
CA ASP A 135 -28.60 8.32 -2.74
C ASP A 135 -28.16 7.55 -1.48
N GLY A 136 -28.83 6.45 -1.17
CA GLY A 136 -28.46 5.58 -0.04
C GLY A 136 -27.09 4.94 -0.23
N PHE A 137 -26.77 4.48 -1.44
CA PHE A 137 -25.47 3.90 -1.77
C PHE A 137 -24.36 4.96 -1.90
N LEU A 138 -24.68 6.19 -2.32
CA LEU A 138 -23.79 7.34 -2.30
C LEU A 138 -23.39 7.69 -0.86
N LEU A 139 -24.36 7.72 0.06
CA LEU A 139 -24.09 7.91 1.49
C LEU A 139 -23.20 6.78 2.04
N LEU A 140 -23.49 5.52 1.69
CA LEU A 140 -22.69 4.37 2.10
C LEU A 140 -21.24 4.45 1.58
N PHE A 141 -21.05 4.88 0.33
CA PHE A 141 -19.75 5.11 -0.28
C PHE A 141 -18.94 6.17 0.49
N ILE A 142 -19.51 7.36 0.67
CA ILE A 142 -18.84 8.49 1.34
C ILE A 142 -18.53 8.13 2.80
N ALA A 143 -19.53 7.66 3.55
CA ALA A 143 -19.36 7.32 4.96
C ALA A 143 -18.37 6.16 5.15
N GLY A 144 -18.45 5.13 4.31
CA GLY A 144 -17.55 3.98 4.33
C GLY A 144 -16.09 4.39 4.18
N TYR A 145 -15.74 5.13 3.12
CA TYR A 145 -14.36 5.56 2.91
C TYR A 145 -13.89 6.59 3.94
N VAL A 146 -14.72 7.54 4.36
CA VAL A 146 -14.33 8.52 5.39
C VAL A 146 -14.04 7.83 6.73
N ILE A 147 -14.92 6.94 7.19
CA ILE A 147 -14.73 6.20 8.45
C ILE A 147 -13.48 5.30 8.33
N SER A 148 -13.29 4.64 7.19
CA SER A 148 -12.09 3.85 6.91
C SER A 148 -10.82 4.70 7.03
N ALA A 149 -10.83 5.89 6.43
CA ALA A 149 -9.70 6.81 6.40
C ALA A 149 -9.38 7.39 7.79
N ILE A 150 -10.40 7.64 8.62
CA ILE A 150 -10.22 8.00 10.03
C ILE A 150 -9.48 6.90 10.79
N PHE A 151 -9.88 5.63 10.61
CA PHE A 151 -9.21 4.51 11.27
C PHE A 151 -7.77 4.32 10.79
N ILE A 152 -7.50 4.53 9.50
CA ILE A 152 -6.12 4.58 8.98
C ILE A 152 -5.33 5.70 9.64
N CYS A 153 -5.86 6.92 9.69
CA CYS A 153 -5.16 8.04 10.30
C CYS A 153 -4.87 7.78 11.78
N ALA A 154 -5.81 7.18 12.51
CA ALA A 154 -5.61 6.78 13.91
C ALA A 154 -4.51 5.70 14.06
N GLU A 155 -4.44 4.73 13.15
CA GLU A 155 -3.35 3.74 13.10
C GLU A 155 -2.01 4.45 12.84
N TYR A 156 -1.93 5.31 11.83
CA TYR A 156 -0.71 6.06 11.48
C TYR A 156 -0.25 7.00 12.59
N GLN A 157 -1.16 7.66 13.29
CA GLN A 157 -0.82 8.52 14.42
C GLN A 157 -0.16 7.69 15.54
N ARG A 158 -0.71 6.52 15.87
CA ARG A 158 -0.15 5.62 16.89
C ARG A 158 1.21 5.06 16.50
N LEU A 159 1.39 4.69 15.23
CA LEU A 159 2.68 4.24 14.72
C LEU A 159 3.71 5.38 14.65
N GLY A 160 3.28 6.59 14.28
CA GLY A 160 4.14 7.77 14.18
C GLY A 160 4.74 8.22 15.52
N VAL A 161 4.05 7.96 16.63
CA VAL A 161 4.58 8.17 17.99
C VAL A 161 5.75 7.22 18.29
N HIS A 162 5.67 5.96 17.87
CA HIS A 162 6.70 4.95 18.13
C HIS A 162 7.88 5.04 17.15
N PHE A 163 7.63 5.40 15.89
CA PHE A 163 8.63 5.44 14.82
C PHE A 163 8.97 6.87 14.37
N ARG A 164 9.29 7.76 15.32
CA ARG A 164 9.61 9.19 15.08
C ARG A 164 10.77 9.43 14.11
N GLN A 165 11.58 8.43 13.78
CA GLN A 165 12.70 8.58 12.84
C GLN A 165 12.29 8.47 11.35
N HIS A 166 11.15 7.87 11.02
CA HIS A 166 10.74 7.71 9.62
C HIS A 166 9.91 8.91 9.11
N ARG A 167 10.58 9.84 8.40
CA ARG A 167 9.94 11.01 7.78
C ARG A 167 8.83 10.66 6.78
N ILE A 168 8.96 9.53 6.08
CA ILE A 168 8.00 9.11 5.04
C ILE A 168 6.63 8.72 5.64
N LEU A 169 6.61 8.13 6.83
CA LEU A 169 5.36 7.80 7.53
C LEU A 169 4.58 9.06 7.93
N ARG A 170 5.28 10.10 8.40
CA ARG A 170 4.65 11.38 8.75
C ARG A 170 4.12 12.11 7.53
N LEU A 171 4.87 12.11 6.43
CA LEU A 171 4.44 12.74 5.19
C LEU A 171 3.14 12.08 4.69
N SER A 172 3.10 10.76 4.62
CA SER A 172 1.90 10.03 4.18
C SER A 172 0.69 10.29 5.09
N PHE A 173 0.90 10.31 6.42
CA PHE A 173 -0.15 10.67 7.38
C PHE A 173 -0.72 12.06 7.10
N TRP A 174 0.13 13.09 6.98
CA TRP A 174 -0.34 14.46 6.76
C TRP A 174 -1.01 14.64 5.39
N LEU A 175 -0.49 13.98 4.34
CA LEU A 175 -1.14 14.00 3.02
C LEU A 175 -2.55 13.42 3.12
N LYS A 176 -2.73 12.24 3.71
CA LYS A 176 -4.05 11.63 3.91
C LYS A 176 -4.98 12.49 4.73
N LEU A 177 -4.49 13.00 5.86
CA LEU A 177 -5.30 13.83 6.76
C LEU A 177 -5.81 15.09 6.05
N ILE A 178 -4.96 15.75 5.25
CA ILE A 178 -5.37 16.92 4.46
C ILE A 178 -6.46 16.54 3.46
N PHE A 179 -6.27 15.46 2.69
CA PHE A 179 -7.29 15.02 1.73
C PHE A 179 -8.61 14.68 2.39
N ILE A 180 -8.61 13.92 3.50
CA ILE A 180 -9.83 13.54 4.23
C ILE A 180 -10.55 14.79 4.75
N ILE A 181 -9.84 15.76 5.32
CA ILE A 181 -10.46 17.00 5.82
C ILE A 181 -11.09 17.77 4.65
N VAL A 182 -10.37 17.91 3.53
CA VAL A 182 -10.88 18.60 2.33
C VAL A 182 -12.10 17.88 1.77
N GLU A 183 -12.07 16.55 1.64
CA GLU A 183 -13.19 15.76 1.14
C GLU A 183 -14.40 15.85 2.05
N VAL A 184 -14.23 15.80 3.38
CA VAL A 184 -15.35 15.94 4.33
C VAL A 184 -15.97 17.34 4.23
N VAL A 185 -15.16 18.40 4.13
CA VAL A 185 -15.67 19.77 3.95
C VAL A 185 -16.47 19.87 2.66
N PHE A 186 -15.94 19.37 1.54
CA PHE A 186 -16.65 19.40 0.27
C PHE A 186 -17.89 18.51 0.27
N ALA A 187 -17.86 17.34 0.91
CA ALA A 187 -19.02 16.46 1.05
C ALA A 187 -20.15 17.10 1.86
N ILE A 188 -19.81 17.89 2.91
CA ILE A 188 -20.79 18.67 3.66
C ILE A 188 -21.41 19.75 2.77
N ILE A 189 -20.60 20.47 1.99
CA ILE A 189 -21.11 21.49 1.07
C ILE A 189 -22.02 20.85 0.03
N PHE A 190 -21.57 19.77 -0.62
CA PHE A 190 -22.34 18.96 -1.56
C PHE A 190 -23.71 18.60 -0.96
N ALA A 191 -23.72 17.93 0.20
CA ALA A 191 -24.95 17.51 0.86
C ALA A 191 -25.88 18.69 1.18
N ALA A 192 -25.35 19.77 1.75
CA ALA A 192 -26.13 20.97 2.08
C ALA A 192 -26.77 21.59 0.83
N THR A 193 -26.00 21.78 -0.24
CA THR A 193 -26.50 22.33 -1.51
C THR A 193 -27.52 21.42 -2.19
N THR A 194 -27.38 20.10 -2.07
CA THR A 194 -28.38 19.15 -2.56
C THR A 194 -29.70 19.28 -1.79
N PHE A 195 -29.66 19.42 -0.47
CA PHE A 195 -30.87 19.61 0.36
C PHE A 195 -31.55 20.96 0.14
N ASP A 196 -30.78 22.00 -0.16
CA ASP A 196 -31.30 23.34 -0.47
C ASP A 196 -31.83 23.45 -1.92
N GLY A 197 -31.65 22.42 -2.74
CA GLY A 197 -32.11 22.38 -4.13
C GLY A 197 -31.18 23.09 -5.13
N GLU A 198 -29.98 23.48 -4.71
CA GLU A 198 -28.96 24.16 -5.50
C GLU A 198 -28.15 23.17 -6.36
N GLN A 199 -28.85 22.50 -7.29
CA GLN A 199 -28.32 21.34 -8.03
C GLN A 199 -27.04 21.63 -8.82
N ASN A 200 -26.90 22.84 -9.38
CA ASN A 200 -25.68 23.21 -10.12
C ASN A 200 -24.46 23.29 -9.22
N VAL A 201 -24.62 23.86 -8.02
CA VAL A 201 -23.53 23.99 -7.05
C VAL A 201 -23.15 22.61 -6.53
N ALA A 202 -24.16 21.80 -6.17
CA ALA A 202 -23.94 20.42 -5.76
C ALA A 202 -23.23 19.61 -6.86
N ALA A 203 -23.62 19.73 -8.13
CA ALA A 203 -22.95 19.04 -9.23
C ALA A 203 -21.47 19.42 -9.35
N ILE A 204 -21.14 20.72 -9.22
CA ILE A 204 -19.74 21.18 -9.18
C ILE A 204 -18.97 20.51 -8.04
N PHE A 205 -19.55 20.45 -6.83
CA PHE A 205 -18.89 19.82 -5.69
C PHE A 205 -18.74 18.30 -5.84
N GLU A 206 -19.70 17.61 -6.47
CA GLU A 206 -19.56 16.18 -6.78
C GLU A 206 -18.32 15.93 -7.67
N TRP A 207 -18.16 16.72 -8.73
CA TRP A 207 -16.98 16.66 -9.60
C TRP A 207 -15.68 16.96 -8.84
N ILE A 208 -15.67 18.01 -8.03
CA ILE A 208 -14.49 18.38 -7.22
C ILE A 208 -14.12 17.22 -6.27
N ILE A 209 -15.08 16.67 -5.54
CA ILE A 209 -14.85 15.55 -4.61
C ILE A 209 -14.29 14.36 -5.39
N ALA A 210 -14.89 14.00 -6.52
CA ALA A 210 -14.44 12.88 -7.33
C ALA A 210 -12.99 13.07 -7.85
N PHE A 211 -12.62 14.27 -8.30
CA PHE A 211 -11.23 14.54 -8.70
C PHE A 211 -10.26 14.51 -7.51
N VAL A 212 -10.65 15.10 -6.37
CA VAL A 212 -9.84 15.09 -5.14
C VAL A 212 -9.60 13.65 -4.64
N PHE A 213 -10.61 12.79 -4.73
CA PHE A 213 -10.50 11.37 -4.37
C PHE A 213 -9.38 10.65 -5.14
N THR A 214 -9.11 11.03 -6.39
CA THR A 214 -7.96 10.51 -7.16
C THR A 214 -6.65 10.72 -6.40
N PHE A 215 -6.44 11.92 -5.86
CA PHE A 215 -5.21 12.26 -5.15
C PHE A 215 -5.13 11.58 -3.79
N TYR A 216 -6.27 11.41 -3.11
CA TYR A 216 -6.36 10.59 -1.91
C TYR A 216 -5.89 9.15 -2.18
N VAL A 217 -6.40 8.51 -3.24
CA VAL A 217 -5.96 7.17 -3.66
C VAL A 217 -4.47 7.13 -3.96
N LEU A 218 -3.92 8.14 -4.65
CA LEU A 218 -2.49 8.24 -4.94
C LEU A 218 -1.62 8.35 -3.68
N THR A 219 -2.16 8.76 -2.53
CA THR A 219 -1.37 8.73 -1.29
C THR A 219 -0.99 7.31 -0.86
N PHE A 220 -1.75 6.28 -1.23
CA PHE A 220 -1.41 4.87 -0.94
C PHE A 220 -0.23 4.39 -1.77
N PHE A 221 -0.01 4.95 -2.97
CA PHE A 221 1.20 4.69 -3.74
C PHE A 221 2.46 5.09 -2.94
N VAL A 222 2.40 6.24 -2.24
CA VAL A 222 3.50 6.72 -1.40
C VAL A 222 3.81 5.74 -0.25
N ASP A 223 2.80 5.05 0.29
CA ASP A 223 2.98 4.07 1.37
C ASP A 223 3.54 2.74 0.92
N LEU A 224 3.17 2.29 -0.28
CA LEU A 224 3.57 0.99 -0.81
C LEU A 224 4.93 1.05 -1.52
N LEU A 225 5.38 2.23 -1.95
CA LEU A 225 6.67 2.43 -2.62
C LEU A 225 7.90 1.95 -1.81
N PRO A 226 8.02 2.21 -0.49
CA PRO A 226 9.13 1.72 0.32
C PRO A 226 9.20 0.18 0.37
N ALA A 227 8.06 -0.51 0.31
CA ALA A 227 8.03 -1.97 0.33
C ALA A 227 8.61 -2.58 -0.96
N ALA A 228 8.44 -1.90 -2.11
CA ALA A 228 9.08 -2.31 -3.36
C ALA A 228 10.62 -2.16 -3.28
N ARG A 229 11.08 -1.04 -2.71
CA ARG A 229 12.53 -0.77 -2.53
C ARG A 229 13.20 -1.78 -1.60
N SER A 230 12.59 -2.05 -0.44
CA SER A 230 13.14 -3.06 0.50
C SER A 230 13.16 -4.46 -0.11
N THR A 231 12.22 -4.80 -0.98
CA THR A 231 12.23 -6.07 -1.73
C THR A 231 13.44 -6.19 -2.65
N GLN A 232 13.74 -5.12 -3.39
CA GLN A 232 14.85 -5.09 -4.33
C GLN A 232 16.19 -5.19 -3.59
N GLU A 233 16.34 -4.49 -2.47
CA GLU A 233 17.54 -4.57 -1.62
C GLU A 233 17.77 -5.98 -1.07
N HIS A 234 16.74 -6.61 -0.49
CA HIS A 234 16.83 -7.99 -0.01
C HIS A 234 17.16 -9.00 -1.12
N SER A 235 16.53 -8.85 -2.29
CA SER A 235 16.79 -9.71 -3.45
C SER A 235 18.23 -9.56 -3.95
N ASN A 236 18.74 -8.34 -4.02
CA ASN A 236 20.12 -8.07 -4.43
C ASN A 236 21.12 -8.66 -3.42
N ALA A 237 20.85 -8.54 -2.12
CA ALA A 237 21.67 -9.13 -1.08
C ALA A 237 21.69 -10.67 -1.14
N GLU A 238 20.55 -11.32 -1.41
CA GLU A 238 20.49 -12.77 -1.60
C GLU A 238 21.26 -13.22 -2.85
N LEU A 239 21.12 -12.48 -3.96
CA LEU A 239 21.89 -12.74 -5.19
C LEU A 239 23.39 -12.60 -4.97
N LEU A 240 23.83 -11.58 -4.22
CA LEU A 240 25.24 -11.41 -3.86
C LEU A 240 25.74 -12.58 -3.01
N ARG A 241 24.99 -13.00 -1.97
CA ARG A 241 25.34 -14.18 -1.16
C ARG A 241 25.42 -15.47 -1.97
N ARG A 242 24.52 -15.66 -2.95
CA ARG A 242 24.57 -16.82 -3.86
C ARG A 242 25.81 -16.80 -4.75
N LYS A 243 26.13 -15.64 -5.34
CA LYS A 243 27.36 -15.46 -6.14
C LYS A 243 28.63 -15.66 -5.33
N GLU A 244 28.65 -15.19 -4.07
CA GLU A 244 29.76 -15.43 -3.14
C GLU A 244 29.91 -16.91 -2.79
N ALA A 245 28.81 -17.64 -2.58
CA ALA A 245 28.84 -19.08 -2.34
C ALA A 245 29.29 -19.90 -3.57
N GLU A 246 28.86 -19.52 -4.77
CA GLU A 246 29.28 -20.14 -6.03
C GLU A 246 30.77 -19.88 -6.31
N ASN A 247 31.25 -18.64 -6.13
CA ASN A 247 32.66 -18.30 -6.31
C ASN A 247 33.56 -18.89 -5.19
N GLY A 248 33.06 -18.97 -3.96
CA GLY A 248 33.77 -19.60 -2.84
C GLY A 248 33.86 -21.13 -2.96
N GLY A 249 32.84 -21.76 -3.56
CA GLY A 249 32.87 -23.19 -3.93
C GLY A 249 33.87 -23.49 -5.04
N ALA A 250 33.98 -22.62 -6.05
CA ALA A 250 34.92 -22.76 -7.15
C ALA A 250 36.40 -22.64 -6.71
N MET A 251 36.71 -21.83 -5.68
CA MET A 251 38.07 -21.76 -5.12
C MET A 251 38.47 -23.01 -4.32
N MET A 252 37.51 -23.80 -3.81
CA MET A 252 37.80 -25.01 -3.04
C MET A 252 38.04 -26.23 -3.93
N GLU A 253 37.57 -26.21 -5.17
CA GLU A 253 37.72 -27.30 -6.14
C GLU A 253 39.06 -27.24 -6.91
N ASP A 254 39.70 -26.07 -7.01
CA ASP A 254 40.99 -25.88 -7.71
C ASP A 254 42.23 -26.22 -6.84
N SER A 255 42.06 -26.42 -5.52
CA SER A 255 43.16 -26.86 -4.63
C SER A 255 43.34 -28.39 -4.55
N GLY A 256 42.64 -29.15 -5.40
CA GLY A 256 42.61 -30.62 -5.37
C GLY A 256 43.55 -31.35 -6.35
N TYR A 257 44.30 -30.66 -7.21
CA TYR A 257 45.13 -31.30 -8.23
C TYR A 257 46.46 -30.59 -8.49
N THR A 258 47.48 -30.92 -7.69
CA THR A 258 48.88 -30.84 -8.14
C THR A 258 49.61 -32.11 -7.73
N ASN A 259 49.74 -33.01 -8.70
CA ASN A 259 50.50 -34.25 -8.64
C ASN A 259 51.92 -33.95 -9.15
N GLY A 260 52.95 -34.33 -8.37
CA GLY A 260 54.35 -34.12 -8.73
C GLY A 260 55.23 -35.26 -8.20
N THR A 261 55.57 -36.17 -9.10
CA THR A 261 56.35 -37.40 -8.87
C THR A 261 57.86 -37.15 -9.05
N THR A 262 58.70 -37.54 -8.07
CA THR A 262 60.14 -37.88 -8.22
C THR A 262 60.59 -38.70 -7.00
N THR A 263 60.68 -40.04 -7.07
CA THR A 263 61.87 -40.90 -7.34
C THR A 263 63.00 -40.90 -6.31
N ASN A 264 63.14 -42.05 -5.61
CA ASN A 264 64.33 -42.77 -5.12
C ASN A 264 65.60 -42.04 -4.61
N GLY A 265 66.00 -42.40 -3.37
CA GLY A 265 67.37 -42.86 -3.10
C GLY A 265 68.14 -42.27 -1.91
N VAL A 266 68.47 -43.14 -0.93
CA VAL A 266 69.78 -43.26 -0.25
C VAL A 266 70.14 -42.32 0.93
N ASN A 267 70.25 -42.94 2.12
CA ASN A 267 71.22 -42.78 3.25
C ASN A 267 71.59 -41.40 3.83
N GLY A 268 71.61 -41.30 5.18
CA GLY A 268 72.51 -40.36 5.88
C GLY A 268 72.13 -39.91 7.29
N ASN A 269 72.72 -40.56 8.29
CA ASN A 269 72.90 -40.26 9.72
C ASN A 269 72.81 -38.80 10.27
N ALA A 270 72.15 -38.70 11.44
CA ALA A 270 72.62 -38.21 12.76
C ALA A 270 72.90 -36.72 13.09
N TYR A 271 72.76 -36.46 14.41
CA TYR A 271 73.12 -35.31 15.28
C TYR A 271 72.11 -34.16 15.35
N ALA A 272 71.78 -33.50 16.48
CA ALA A 272 72.00 -33.64 17.93
C ALA A 272 71.20 -32.46 18.59
N VAL A 273 70.39 -32.69 19.64
CA VAL A 273 70.55 -32.16 21.03
C VAL A 273 70.09 -30.71 21.33
N GLY A 274 69.28 -30.57 22.40
CA GLY A 274 69.09 -29.38 23.27
C GLY A 274 67.61 -29.01 23.51
N ALA A 275 66.94 -29.46 24.59
CA ALA A 275 66.82 -28.81 25.93
C ALA A 275 66.10 -27.44 25.88
N ALA A 276 65.13 -27.03 26.72
CA ALA A 276 64.45 -27.47 27.94
C ALA A 276 63.05 -26.76 27.94
N GLY A 277 61.95 -27.30 28.46
CA GLY A 277 61.59 -27.33 29.89
C GLY A 277 60.92 -26.02 30.35
N HIS A 278 59.58 -25.98 30.44
CA HIS A 278 58.86 -25.27 31.52
C HIS A 278 57.37 -25.66 31.59
N ASP A 279 57.02 -26.39 32.65
CA ASP A 279 55.67 -26.62 33.15
C ASP A 279 55.13 -25.40 33.91
N GLY A 280 53.80 -25.25 33.95
CA GLY A 280 53.12 -24.27 34.81
C GLY A 280 51.60 -24.28 34.64
N ALA A 281 50.92 -25.16 35.39
CA ALA A 281 49.48 -25.27 35.51
C ALA A 281 48.83 -24.10 36.28
N GLY A 282 47.55 -23.83 36.02
CA GLY A 282 46.74 -22.90 36.82
C GLY A 282 45.28 -22.85 36.39
N THR A 283 44.46 -23.75 36.96
CA THR A 283 42.99 -23.73 36.89
C THR A 283 42.41 -22.83 37.99
N GLY A 284 41.35 -22.07 37.68
CA GLY A 284 40.64 -21.25 38.66
C GLY A 284 39.28 -20.76 38.16
N HIS A 285 38.22 -21.47 38.55
CA HIS A 285 36.81 -21.06 38.42
C HIS A 285 36.42 -20.11 39.55
N TYR A 286 35.66 -19.04 39.26
CA TYR A 286 34.56 -18.58 40.14
C TYR A 286 33.54 -17.72 39.36
N ARG A 287 32.25 -17.94 39.65
CA ARG A 287 31.04 -17.32 39.06
C ARG A 287 30.39 -16.37 40.11
N PRO A 288 29.28 -15.66 39.85
CA PRO A 288 29.10 -14.21 40.07
C PRO A 288 28.21 -13.86 41.28
N PRO A 289 27.98 -12.56 41.58
CA PRO A 289 26.84 -12.12 42.40
C PRO A 289 25.71 -11.49 41.57
N ALA A 290 24.51 -11.55 42.15
CA ALA A 290 23.21 -11.21 41.60
C ALA A 290 22.74 -9.77 41.90
N ALA A 291 21.79 -9.31 41.07
CA ALA A 291 20.64 -8.44 41.32
C ALA A 291 20.76 -7.18 42.20
N GLN A 292 20.41 -6.02 41.61
CA GLN A 292 19.70 -4.94 42.31
C GLN A 292 18.61 -4.33 41.41
N ASN A 293 17.44 -4.14 42.02
CA ASN A 293 16.26 -3.46 41.51
C ASN A 293 16.51 -1.94 41.41
N PHE A 294 16.00 -1.31 40.35
CA PHE A 294 15.18 -0.09 40.34
C PHE A 294 14.48 0.03 38.98
#